data_AF-A0A814J893-F1
#
_entry.id   AF-A0A814J893-F1
#
_cell.length_a   1.000
_cell.length_b   1.000
_cell.length_c   1.000
_cell.angle_alpha   90.00
_cell.angle_beta   90.00
_cell.angle_gamma   90.00
#
_symmetry.space_group_name_H-M   'P 1'
#
loop_
_entity.id
_entity.type
_entity.pdbx_description
1 polymer ?
#
loop_
_entity_poly.entity_id
_entity_poly.type
_entity_poly.pdbx_seq_one_letter_code
_entity_poly.pdbx_strand_id
1 'polypeptide(L)'
;MSSSSSSPERPHSSRRRSSRSPVQSRPHLISPSNDREDGQRVYYTSICVKNIHPRIAHDELRRRIEEKFSKYGPNTIKIYYKNDERMVFVNYTNYHDAKHARHAKTGLVWDNWKLILEPVYYRRNCSAEAPLFVDYATIPSTASSTKELSSSKHRRDHSSMSPPSSYQQHEKHNSHNNNHSNNHSSSSSNDALYAKLKRDNEKLKLRIQDLKQESETINDQLASANRNLTKKDQTIAKLRKTIEEKDIRMEKLEQIRDNVSVGSNDEIHSPPPREKRSAQMTDGEEDNEHSSFSPMKKVQKLSSHYDNNEDDHKQPFILEYLKQQLLELENNAHFKGQLRELYITGAKRIELGEGRSAIIIYIPVPKIKNFQRVHQSLVSELEKKFNQTVVLLGQRRILPKPTRKSKTQSKQKRPRNRTLTAVHDAILHDLVYPAEITGKRIRIKLDGSRLFKVHLDKNQQTLVEAKIGTFQSVYKKLTGKDVHFEFPDVLI
;
A
#
# COMPACT_ATOMS: atom_id res chain seq x y z
N MET A 1 18.65 72.12 66.25
CA MET A 1 18.42 72.09 64.78
C MET A 1 17.79 70.71 64.50
N SER A 2 16.47 70.60 64.34
CA SER A 2 15.72 70.75 63.06
C SER A 2 16.30 69.83 61.96
N SER A 3 15.57 68.88 61.35
CA SER A 3 14.10 68.77 61.20
C SER A 3 13.62 67.32 60.89
N SER A 4 12.36 67.01 61.22
CA SER A 4 11.34 66.16 60.53
C SER A 4 11.75 65.35 59.26
N SER A 5 11.23 64.16 58.91
CA SER A 5 9.98 63.38 59.23
C SER A 5 9.96 62.09 58.35
N SER A 6 9.15 61.03 58.52
CA SER A 6 8.20 60.52 59.55
C SER A 6 7.77 59.06 59.23
N SER A 7 7.12 58.36 60.17
CA SER A 7 6.45 57.04 59.97
C SER A 7 5.00 57.20 59.45
N PRO A 8 4.25 56.13 59.07
CA PRO A 8 3.65 55.06 59.95
C PRO A 8 3.64 53.62 59.31
N GLU A 9 3.14 52.49 59.86
CA GLU A 9 2.96 51.88 61.21
C GLU A 9 2.63 50.35 61.07
N ARG A 10 2.23 49.66 62.16
CA ARG A 10 1.78 48.25 62.30
C ARG A 10 0.22 48.13 62.38
N PRO A 11 -0.48 47.02 62.82
CA PRO A 11 -0.07 45.67 63.27
C PRO A 11 -0.96 44.46 62.80
N HIS A 12 -0.80 43.31 63.49
CA HIS A 12 -1.39 41.98 63.22
C HIS A 12 -2.89 41.78 63.54
N SER A 13 -3.55 40.79 62.91
CA SER A 13 -4.74 40.09 63.49
C SER A 13 -5.00 38.66 62.96
N SER A 14 -5.51 37.85 63.89
CA SER A 14 -5.96 36.44 63.97
C SER A 14 -6.50 35.59 62.78
N ARG A 15 -6.30 34.27 62.92
CA ARG A 15 -7.02 33.15 62.25
C ARG A 15 -8.38 32.84 62.91
N ARG A 16 -9.40 32.40 62.13
CA ARG A 16 -10.38 31.28 62.41
C ARG A 16 -11.35 31.12 61.22
N ARG A 17 -11.47 29.94 60.58
CA ARG A 17 -12.34 28.74 60.84
C ARG A 17 -13.83 28.88 60.48
N SER A 18 -14.26 28.15 59.43
CA SER A 18 -15.56 27.43 59.27
C SER A 18 -15.66 26.87 57.83
N SER A 19 -16.64 26.03 57.45
CA SER A 19 -16.83 24.61 57.81
C SER A 19 -17.69 23.91 56.73
N ARG A 20 -17.52 22.58 56.52
CA ARG A 20 -18.39 21.75 55.64
C ARG A 20 -19.86 21.80 56.13
N SER A 21 -20.89 21.68 55.28
CA SER A 21 -21.49 20.43 54.71
C SER A 21 -22.82 20.83 53.97
N PRO A 22 -23.65 19.93 53.38
CA PRO A 22 -23.54 18.48 53.18
C PRO A 22 -23.83 17.97 51.73
N VAL A 23 -23.77 16.65 51.56
CA VAL A 23 -24.08 15.90 50.32
C VAL A 23 -25.48 15.28 50.41
N GLN A 24 -26.20 15.19 49.29
CA GLN A 24 -27.24 14.19 49.05
C GLN A 24 -27.03 13.52 47.67
N SER A 25 -27.45 12.26 47.54
CA SER A 25 -26.93 11.32 46.53
C SER A 25 -28.04 10.67 45.70
N ARG A 26 -27.90 10.61 44.36
CA ARG A 26 -28.38 9.56 43.40
C ARG A 26 -28.33 10.07 41.93
N PRO A 27 -28.34 9.20 40.91
CA PRO A 27 -27.50 8.01 40.71
C PRO A 27 -26.80 8.02 39.32
N HIS A 28 -26.02 6.99 39.01
CA HIS A 28 -25.25 6.88 37.78
C HIS A 28 -26.09 6.85 36.48
N LEU A 29 -25.66 7.64 35.49
CA LEU A 29 -25.80 7.31 34.07
C LEU A 29 -24.39 7.17 33.46
N ILE A 30 -24.24 6.18 32.58
CA ILE A 30 -22.95 5.71 32.08
C ILE A 30 -22.33 6.76 31.15
N SER A 31 -21.25 7.39 31.58
CA SER A 31 -20.39 8.19 30.70
C SER A 31 -19.56 7.28 29.79
N PRO A 32 -19.60 7.43 28.45
CA PRO A 32 -18.69 6.71 27.57
C PRO A 32 -17.26 7.20 27.82
N SER A 33 -16.38 6.27 28.19
CA SER A 33 -15.03 6.57 28.62
C SER A 33 -14.04 6.67 27.44
N ASN A 34 -12.98 7.47 27.68
CA ASN A 34 -11.72 7.54 26.93
C ASN A 34 -11.70 8.26 25.57
N ASP A 35 -11.63 9.60 25.62
CA ASP A 35 -10.75 10.34 24.71
C ASP A 35 -9.41 10.64 25.41
N ARG A 36 -8.41 9.77 25.20
CA ARG A 36 -7.01 10.14 25.45
C ARG A 36 -6.50 10.86 24.21
N GLU A 37 -6.48 12.19 24.26
CA GLU A 37 -6.02 13.01 23.14
C GLU A 37 -4.51 12.94 22.97
N ASP A 38 -4.06 12.38 21.84
CA ASP A 38 -2.79 12.75 21.24
C ASP A 38 -2.89 12.66 19.71
N GLY A 39 -2.75 13.79 19.02
CA GLY A 39 -2.83 13.87 17.55
C GLY A 39 -3.73 14.98 16.98
N GLN A 40 -3.23 16.22 17.01
CA GLN A 40 -3.69 17.38 16.21
C GLN A 40 -5.21 17.59 16.09
N ARG A 41 -5.78 18.37 17.02
CA ARG A 41 -7.12 18.97 16.89
C ARG A 41 -7.25 19.70 15.54
N VAL A 42 -8.08 19.17 14.64
CA VAL A 42 -8.27 19.74 13.30
C VAL A 42 -9.26 20.91 13.37
N TYR A 43 -8.72 22.12 13.43
CA TYR A 43 -9.52 23.36 13.49
C TYR A 43 -10.09 23.73 12.11
N TYR A 44 -11.39 24.02 12.05
CA TYR A 44 -12.07 24.61 10.89
C TYR A 44 -12.75 25.92 11.28
N THR A 45 -12.50 26.99 10.52
CA THR A 45 -13.16 28.29 10.67
C THR A 45 -14.33 28.48 9.70
N SER A 46 -14.42 27.63 8.67
CA SER A 46 -15.41 27.72 7.61
C SER A 46 -16.38 26.53 7.62
N ILE A 47 -17.66 26.80 7.36
CA ILE A 47 -18.74 25.81 7.21
C ILE A 47 -19.31 25.95 5.80
N CYS A 48 -19.43 24.85 5.06
CA CYS A 48 -20.12 24.78 3.78
C CYS A 48 -21.58 24.33 3.98
N VAL A 49 -22.51 25.14 3.50
CA VAL A 49 -23.95 24.87 3.41
C VAL A 49 -24.26 24.38 2.00
N LYS A 50 -24.84 23.19 1.89
CA LYS A 50 -25.25 22.54 0.64
C LYS A 50 -26.75 22.18 0.67
N ASN A 51 -27.27 21.73 -0.47
CA ASN A 51 -28.68 21.36 -0.69
C ASN A 51 -29.64 22.56 -0.56
N ILE A 52 -29.26 23.68 -1.19
CA ILE A 52 -30.05 24.92 -1.21
C ILE A 52 -30.90 24.96 -2.48
N HIS A 53 -32.18 25.29 -2.35
CA HIS A 53 -33.13 25.28 -3.46
C HIS A 53 -32.84 26.40 -4.50
N PRO A 54 -32.77 26.09 -5.82
CA PRO A 54 -32.27 27.01 -6.84
C PRO A 54 -33.19 28.18 -7.20
N ARG A 55 -34.46 28.18 -6.77
CA ARG A 55 -35.41 29.27 -7.05
C ARG A 55 -35.29 30.46 -6.08
N ILE A 56 -34.44 30.36 -5.05
CA ILE A 56 -34.24 31.42 -4.04
C ILE A 56 -33.26 32.47 -4.57
N ALA A 57 -33.53 33.76 -4.38
CA ALA A 57 -32.62 34.85 -4.76
C ALA A 57 -31.38 34.91 -3.84
N HIS A 58 -30.24 35.42 -4.35
CA HIS A 58 -28.99 35.51 -3.58
C HIS A 58 -29.11 36.34 -2.30
N ASP A 59 -29.82 37.47 -2.36
CA ASP A 59 -29.90 38.40 -1.24
C ASP A 59 -30.75 37.82 -0.10
N GLU A 60 -31.85 37.15 -0.42
CA GLU A 60 -32.66 36.44 0.58
C GLU A 60 -31.95 35.20 1.12
N LEU A 61 -31.16 34.50 0.29
CA LEU A 61 -30.28 33.40 0.72
C LEU A 61 -29.21 33.89 1.71
N ARG A 62 -28.55 35.01 1.40
CA ARG A 62 -27.60 35.66 2.30
C ARG A 62 -28.28 36.09 3.59
N ARG A 63 -29.39 36.84 3.52
CA ARG A 63 -30.12 37.37 4.67
C ARG A 63 -30.57 36.28 5.64
N ARG A 64 -31.17 35.18 5.16
CA ARG A 64 -31.61 34.07 6.01
C ARG A 64 -30.46 33.29 6.63
N ILE A 65 -29.36 33.08 5.90
CA ILE A 65 -28.16 32.44 6.47
C ILE A 65 -27.52 33.37 7.52
N GLU A 66 -27.44 34.66 7.26
CA GLU A 66 -26.90 35.66 8.19
C GLU A 66 -27.70 35.70 9.49
N GLU A 67 -29.03 35.79 9.41
CA GLU A 67 -29.94 35.74 10.57
C GLU A 67 -29.75 34.46 11.42
N LYS A 68 -29.64 33.28 10.81
CA LYS A 68 -29.49 32.02 11.56
C LYS A 68 -28.08 31.77 12.10
N PHE A 69 -27.04 32.34 11.50
CA PHE A 69 -25.64 32.04 11.83
C PHE A 69 -24.91 33.18 12.60
N SER A 70 -25.38 34.43 12.50
CA SER A 70 -24.84 35.60 13.25
C SER A 70 -24.93 35.42 14.78
N LYS A 71 -25.95 34.70 15.26
CA LYS A 71 -26.12 34.37 16.70
C LYS A 71 -24.91 33.67 17.35
N TYR A 72 -24.05 33.02 16.56
CA TYR A 72 -22.90 32.26 17.08
C TYR A 72 -21.58 33.03 17.05
N GLY A 73 -21.53 34.22 16.45
CA GLY A 73 -20.33 35.04 16.32
C GLY A 73 -20.28 35.78 14.98
N PRO A 74 -19.36 36.76 14.82
CA PRO A 74 -19.19 37.50 13.58
C PRO A 74 -18.77 36.57 12.44
N ASN A 75 -19.51 36.62 11.34
CA ASN A 75 -19.34 35.72 10.21
C ASN A 75 -19.32 36.47 8.87
N THR A 76 -18.71 35.87 7.85
CA THR A 76 -18.75 36.34 6.47
C THR A 76 -19.29 35.24 5.56
N ILE A 77 -20.23 35.61 4.70
CA ILE A 77 -20.96 34.69 3.83
C ILE A 77 -20.46 34.86 2.39
N LYS A 78 -20.03 33.76 1.76
CA LYS A 78 -19.65 33.71 0.35
C LYS A 78 -20.49 32.67 -0.38
N ILE A 79 -21.13 33.06 -1.49
CA ILE A 79 -21.97 32.19 -2.32
C ILE A 79 -21.12 31.76 -3.53
N TYR A 80 -21.10 30.47 -3.84
CA TYR A 80 -20.39 29.90 -4.97
C TYR A 80 -21.30 28.97 -5.78
N TYR A 81 -21.02 28.90 -7.07
CA TYR A 81 -21.61 27.94 -8.00
C TYR A 81 -20.60 26.85 -8.32
N LYS A 82 -21.03 25.59 -8.30
CA LYS A 82 -20.21 24.46 -8.73
C LYS A 82 -21.09 23.36 -9.30
N ASN A 83 -20.90 23.02 -10.56
CA ASN A 83 -21.68 21.99 -11.26
C ASN A 83 -23.19 22.22 -11.12
N ASP A 84 -23.64 23.47 -11.34
CA ASP A 84 -25.00 23.97 -11.15
C ASP A 84 -25.60 23.87 -9.73
N GLU A 85 -24.86 23.30 -8.76
CA GLU A 85 -25.20 23.38 -7.34
C GLU A 85 -24.75 24.71 -6.72
N ARG A 86 -25.63 25.32 -5.93
CA ARG A 86 -25.30 26.48 -5.10
C ARG A 86 -24.76 26.03 -3.74
N MET A 87 -23.54 26.47 -3.43
CA MET A 87 -22.89 26.26 -2.13
C MET A 87 -22.69 27.60 -1.44
N VAL A 88 -22.95 27.66 -0.14
CA VAL A 88 -22.69 28.85 0.67
C VAL A 88 -21.65 28.54 1.74
N PHE A 89 -20.62 29.37 1.84
CA PHE A 89 -19.57 29.25 2.85
C PHE A 89 -19.76 30.32 3.90
N VAL A 90 -20.00 29.89 5.14
CA VAL A 90 -20.05 30.73 6.34
C VAL A 90 -18.69 30.64 7.01
N ASN A 91 -17.91 31.72 6.98
CA ASN A 91 -16.59 31.79 7.58
C ASN A 91 -16.67 32.59 8.88
N TYR A 92 -16.27 31.98 9.98
CA TYR A 92 -16.09 32.63 11.28
C TYR A 92 -14.62 33.01 11.49
N THR A 93 -14.37 33.99 12.33
CA THR A 93 -13.01 34.31 12.81
C THR A 93 -12.47 33.20 13.70
N ASN A 94 -13.31 32.65 14.58
CA ASN A 94 -12.92 31.63 15.56
C ASN A 94 -13.43 30.23 15.21
N TYR A 95 -12.62 29.21 15.55
CA TYR A 95 -13.01 27.80 15.50
C TYR A 95 -14.19 27.45 16.41
N HIS A 96 -14.25 28.05 17.60
CA HIS A 96 -15.26 27.71 18.61
C HIS A 96 -16.66 28.13 18.12
N ASP A 97 -16.76 29.31 17.52
CA ASP A 97 -17.97 29.87 16.94
C ASP A 97 -18.47 29.00 15.77
N ALA A 98 -17.58 28.62 14.84
CA ALA A 98 -17.88 27.68 13.76
C ALA A 98 -18.34 26.30 14.28
N LYS A 99 -17.71 25.80 15.36
CA LYS A 99 -18.10 24.54 16.00
C LYS A 99 -19.50 24.64 16.62
N HIS A 100 -19.77 25.69 17.39
CA HIS A 100 -21.08 25.91 18.02
C HIS A 100 -22.18 26.07 16.97
N ALA A 101 -21.97 26.89 15.94
CA ALA A 101 -22.89 27.07 14.83
C ALA A 101 -23.23 25.75 14.13
N ARG A 102 -22.21 24.95 13.77
CA ARG A 102 -22.42 23.64 13.13
C ARG A 102 -23.22 22.70 14.03
N HIS A 103 -22.80 22.54 15.30
CA HIS A 103 -23.43 21.58 16.21
C HIS A 103 -24.88 21.95 16.57
N ALA A 104 -25.20 23.25 16.67
CA ALA A 104 -26.56 23.71 16.95
C ALA A 104 -27.50 23.68 15.73
N LYS A 105 -26.98 23.49 14.50
CA LYS A 105 -27.74 23.56 13.24
C LYS A 105 -27.61 22.32 12.34
N THR A 106 -27.12 21.18 12.87
CA THR A 106 -26.94 19.91 12.14
C THR A 106 -28.20 19.34 11.46
N GLY A 107 -29.39 19.84 11.82
CA GLY A 107 -30.67 19.51 11.21
C GLY A 107 -31.48 20.71 10.73
N LEU A 108 -30.82 21.79 10.28
CA LEU A 108 -31.52 22.99 9.78
C LEU A 108 -32.37 22.65 8.55
N VAL A 109 -33.70 22.79 8.68
CA VAL A 109 -34.68 22.65 7.60
C VAL A 109 -35.15 24.04 7.19
N TRP A 110 -35.34 24.24 5.89
CA TRP A 110 -35.86 25.47 5.29
C TRP A 110 -36.88 25.08 4.21
N ASP A 111 -38.14 25.51 4.37
CA ASP A 111 -39.24 25.31 3.41
C ASP A 111 -39.39 23.83 2.98
N ASN A 112 -39.27 22.92 3.96
CA ASN A 112 -39.23 21.46 3.85
C ASN A 112 -37.95 20.82 3.26
N TRP A 113 -36.92 21.62 2.94
CA TRP A 113 -35.60 21.14 2.50
C TRP A 113 -34.60 21.08 3.66
N LYS A 114 -34.01 19.90 3.91
CA LYS A 114 -32.95 19.75 4.91
C LYS A 114 -31.60 20.19 4.34
N LEU A 115 -31.02 21.24 4.92
CA LEU A 115 -29.69 21.73 4.55
C LEU A 115 -28.60 20.80 5.09
N ILE A 116 -27.50 20.69 4.34
CA ILE A 116 -26.34 19.88 4.73
C ILE A 116 -25.20 20.83 5.14
N LEU A 117 -24.71 20.69 6.38
CA LEU A 117 -23.62 21.50 6.94
C LEU A 117 -22.34 20.68 7.06
N GLU A 118 -21.32 21.01 6.27
CA GLU A 118 -20.01 20.35 6.29
C GLU A 118 -18.90 21.29 6.81
N PRO A 119 -18.00 20.84 7.71
CA PRO A 119 -16.81 21.61 8.08
C PRO A 119 -15.81 21.68 6.92
N VAL A 120 -15.20 22.84 6.70
CA VAL A 120 -14.17 23.03 5.68
C VAL A 120 -12.79 23.11 6.34
N TYR A 121 -11.99 22.06 6.13
CA TYR A 121 -10.67 21.93 6.73
C TYR A 121 -9.56 22.38 5.76
N TYR A 122 -8.88 23.47 6.09
CA TYR A 122 -7.68 23.89 5.36
C TYR A 122 -6.49 22.98 5.70
N ARG A 123 -5.83 22.41 4.68
CA ARG A 123 -4.58 21.65 4.89
C ARG A 123 -3.45 22.62 5.19
N ARG A 124 -2.94 22.57 6.42
CA ARG A 124 -1.68 23.20 6.81
C ARG A 124 -0.51 22.41 6.21
N ASN A 125 -0.18 22.72 4.95
CA ASN A 125 1.11 22.57 4.25
C ASN A 125 0.90 22.53 2.72
N CYS A 126 0.79 23.70 2.10
CA CYS A 126 1.18 23.96 0.71
C CYS A 126 1.80 25.37 0.71
N SER A 127 3.08 25.46 0.40
CA SER A 127 3.77 26.73 0.15
C SER A 127 3.34 27.28 -1.20
N ALA A 128 2.94 28.56 -1.23
CA ALA A 128 2.90 29.43 -2.41
C ALA A 128 2.44 28.80 -3.74
N GLU A 129 1.15 28.50 -3.86
CA GLU A 129 0.44 28.58 -5.15
C GLU A 129 -1.05 28.78 -4.87
N ALA A 130 -1.54 30.02 -5.03
CA ALA A 130 -2.97 30.26 -5.09
C ALA A 130 -3.45 29.71 -6.45
N PRO A 131 -4.50 28.87 -6.50
CA PRO A 131 -5.05 28.45 -7.78
C PRO A 131 -5.62 29.68 -8.49
N LEU A 132 -4.94 30.09 -9.57
CA LEU A 132 -5.46 31.09 -10.48
C LEU A 132 -6.77 30.57 -11.08
N PHE A 133 -7.88 31.18 -10.70
CA PHE A 133 -9.10 31.14 -11.48
C PHE A 133 -9.58 32.57 -11.66
N VAL A 134 -9.73 32.98 -12.91
CA VAL A 134 -10.02 34.36 -13.30
C VAL A 134 -11.52 34.55 -13.28
N ASP A 135 -12.02 35.47 -12.46
CA ASP A 135 -13.42 35.88 -12.48
C ASP A 135 -13.72 36.65 -13.78
N TYR A 136 -14.70 36.16 -14.55
CA TYR A 136 -15.34 36.91 -15.63
C TYR A 136 -16.82 37.11 -15.32
N ALA A 137 -17.14 38.16 -14.55
CA ALA A 137 -18.42 38.86 -14.63
C ALA A 137 -18.39 40.24 -13.97
N THR A 138 -18.74 41.26 -14.75
CA THR A 138 -19.31 42.55 -14.33
C THR A 138 -18.39 43.60 -13.68
N ILE A 139 -18.11 44.61 -14.50
CA ILE A 139 -17.56 45.93 -14.18
C ILE A 139 -18.49 46.69 -13.20
N PRO A 140 -17.96 47.31 -12.12
CA PRO A 140 -18.64 48.41 -11.44
C PRO A 140 -18.17 49.76 -12.01
N SER A 141 -19.10 50.58 -12.51
CA SER A 141 -18.80 51.96 -12.88
C SER A 141 -18.71 52.84 -11.62
N THR A 142 -17.54 53.41 -11.36
CA THR A 142 -17.39 54.51 -10.38
C THR A 142 -17.45 55.86 -11.10
N ALA A 143 -18.18 56.80 -10.51
CA ALA A 143 -18.37 58.13 -11.06
C ALA A 143 -17.43 59.17 -10.43
N SER A 144 -16.92 60.06 -11.29
CA SER A 144 -16.62 61.47 -11.04
C SER A 144 -15.47 61.90 -10.10
N SER A 145 -14.60 62.76 -10.68
CA SER A 145 -13.81 63.83 -10.03
C SER A 145 -12.65 63.44 -9.08
N THR A 146 -11.48 64.08 -9.07
CA THR A 146 -11.02 65.36 -9.70
C THR A 146 -9.52 65.33 -10.08
N LYS A 147 -9.15 66.21 -11.03
CA LYS A 147 -7.88 66.98 -11.15
C LYS A 147 -6.51 66.28 -11.36
N GLU A 148 -5.88 66.72 -12.46
CA GLU A 148 -4.45 67.12 -12.60
C GLU A 148 -3.36 66.01 -12.52
N LEU A 149 -2.24 66.03 -13.28
CA LEU A 149 -1.69 67.02 -14.21
C LEU A 149 -0.86 66.35 -15.34
N SER A 150 -0.77 67.02 -16.50
CA SER A 150 0.28 66.92 -17.54
C SER A 150 0.76 65.54 -18.06
N SER A 151 0.30 65.19 -19.26
CA SER A 151 1.10 64.42 -20.23
C SER A 151 1.71 65.35 -21.29
N SER A 152 2.85 65.00 -21.88
CA SER A 152 3.52 65.86 -22.88
C SER A 152 4.15 65.03 -24.00
N LYS A 153 3.48 64.99 -25.17
CA LYS A 153 4.01 65.38 -26.50
C LYS A 153 3.07 64.96 -27.65
N HIS A 154 2.75 65.92 -28.51
CA HIS A 154 1.99 65.77 -29.75
C HIS A 154 2.80 65.14 -30.91
N ARG A 155 2.13 64.44 -31.82
CA ARG A 155 1.70 64.91 -33.17
C ARG A 155 0.61 63.93 -33.70
N ARG A 156 -0.57 64.38 -34.17
CA ARG A 156 -0.91 65.00 -35.48
C ARG A 156 -0.71 64.00 -36.65
N ASP A 157 -1.64 63.80 -37.59
CA ASP A 157 -2.67 64.72 -38.14
C ASP A 157 -4.07 64.08 -38.43
N HIS A 158 -5.01 64.91 -38.91
CA HIS A 158 -6.45 64.63 -39.18
C HIS A 158 -6.83 64.70 -40.69
N SER A 159 -7.82 63.90 -41.11
CA SER A 159 -8.89 64.23 -42.11
C SER A 159 -9.84 63.00 -42.24
N SER A 160 -11.17 62.99 -42.10
CA SER A 160 -12.28 63.84 -42.62
C SER A 160 -12.43 63.76 -44.16
N MET A 161 -13.59 63.53 -44.81
CA MET A 161 -15.02 63.48 -44.39
C MET A 161 -15.90 62.45 -45.18
N SER A 162 -17.06 62.15 -44.57
CA SER A 162 -18.43 61.76 -44.99
C SER A 162 -18.95 61.72 -46.47
N PRO A 163 -20.12 61.07 -46.75
CA PRO A 163 -20.63 60.65 -48.09
C PRO A 163 -21.73 61.57 -48.68
N PRO A 164 -22.36 61.24 -49.85
CA PRO A 164 -23.75 60.69 -49.81
C PRO A 164 -24.28 59.82 -51.01
N SER A 165 -25.24 58.94 -50.68
CA SER A 165 -26.58 58.65 -51.29
C SER A 165 -26.92 58.62 -52.82
N SER A 166 -27.80 57.63 -53.13
CA SER A 166 -29.03 57.63 -54.00
C SER A 166 -29.04 57.37 -55.53
N TYR A 167 -29.84 56.35 -55.93
CA TYR A 167 -30.64 56.12 -57.18
C TYR A 167 -29.93 56.28 -58.56
N GLN A 168 -30.24 55.53 -59.64
CA GLN A 168 -31.49 54.92 -60.13
C GLN A 168 -31.22 53.76 -61.14
N GLN A 169 -32.26 53.11 -61.68
CA GLN A 169 -32.18 51.89 -62.53
C GLN A 169 -32.00 52.18 -64.03
N HIS A 170 -31.41 51.25 -64.81
CA HIS A 170 -31.70 51.04 -66.24
C HIS A 170 -31.42 49.58 -66.70
N GLU A 171 -32.07 49.17 -67.79
CA GLU A 171 -32.21 47.78 -68.26
C GLU A 171 -31.17 47.28 -69.29
N LYS A 172 -31.01 45.94 -69.36
CA LYS A 172 -30.74 45.07 -70.54
C LYS A 172 -29.54 45.40 -71.49
N HIS A 173 -28.52 44.54 -71.51
CA HIS A 173 -28.47 43.37 -72.43
C HIS A 173 -27.16 42.54 -72.35
N ASN A 174 -27.31 41.23 -72.59
CA ASN A 174 -26.35 40.23 -73.12
C ASN A 174 -25.00 39.90 -72.42
N SER A 175 -24.96 38.67 -71.91
CA SER A 175 -23.92 37.63 -72.07
C SER A 175 -22.43 38.01 -71.97
N HIS A 176 -21.74 37.45 -70.97
CA HIS A 176 -20.68 36.44 -71.16
C HIS A 176 -20.43 35.66 -69.85
N ASN A 177 -19.94 34.42 -69.97
CA ASN A 177 -19.65 33.53 -68.83
C ASN A 177 -18.64 34.13 -67.84
N ASN A 178 -18.88 33.96 -66.53
CA ASN A 178 -17.91 33.27 -65.66
C ASN A 178 -18.41 33.00 -64.21
N ASN A 179 -17.99 31.83 -63.71
CA ASN A 179 -17.76 31.45 -62.30
C ASN A 179 -18.89 31.00 -61.34
N HIS A 180 -18.73 29.71 -60.97
CA HIS A 180 -18.75 29.14 -59.62
C HIS A 180 -20.07 29.20 -58.82
N SER A 181 -20.77 28.07 -58.61
CA SER A 181 -20.38 26.94 -57.75
C SER A 181 -20.19 27.31 -56.27
N ASN A 182 -21.23 27.06 -55.46
CA ASN A 182 -21.12 26.84 -54.02
C ASN A 182 -22.35 26.06 -53.51
N ASN A 183 -22.35 24.73 -53.71
CA ASN A 183 -23.36 23.83 -53.13
C ASN A 183 -22.87 22.37 -52.95
N HIS A 184 -21.56 22.15 -52.77
CA HIS A 184 -20.95 20.82 -52.57
C HIS A 184 -19.89 20.84 -51.46
N SER A 185 -20.31 20.74 -50.20
CA SER A 185 -19.40 20.54 -49.05
C SER A 185 -19.98 19.75 -47.87
N SER A 186 -21.28 19.41 -47.88
CA SER A 186 -21.97 18.71 -46.78
C SER A 186 -22.21 17.20 -47.02
N SER A 187 -22.12 16.70 -48.25
CA SER A 187 -22.28 15.26 -48.55
C SER A 187 -21.03 14.44 -48.20
N SER A 188 -19.88 14.84 -48.74
CA SER A 188 -18.62 14.06 -48.67
C SER A 188 -18.15 13.72 -47.25
N SER A 189 -18.47 14.55 -46.25
CA SER A 189 -18.11 14.31 -44.84
C SER A 189 -18.96 13.22 -44.19
N ASN A 190 -20.22 13.10 -44.59
CA ASN A 190 -21.14 12.06 -44.09
C ASN A 190 -20.84 10.70 -44.72
N ASP A 191 -20.52 10.66 -46.02
CA ASP A 191 -20.11 9.44 -46.72
C ASP A 191 -18.79 8.88 -46.16
N ALA A 192 -17.82 9.75 -45.84
CA ALA A 192 -16.58 9.36 -45.19
C ALA A 192 -16.80 8.77 -43.79
N LEU A 193 -17.74 9.33 -43.00
CA LEU A 193 -18.14 8.79 -41.70
C LEU A 193 -18.80 7.41 -41.84
N TYR A 194 -19.71 7.24 -42.79
CA TYR A 194 -20.39 5.96 -43.04
C TYR A 194 -19.39 4.87 -43.48
N ALA A 195 -18.46 5.21 -44.37
CA ALA A 195 -17.39 4.32 -44.81
C ALA A 195 -16.41 3.96 -43.67
N LYS A 196 -16.19 4.84 -42.69
CA LYS A 196 -15.41 4.51 -41.49
C LYS A 196 -16.18 3.56 -40.57
N LEU A 197 -17.45 3.86 -40.30
CA LEU A 197 -18.34 3.04 -39.46
C LEU A 197 -18.48 1.61 -40.00
N LYS A 198 -18.57 1.45 -41.32
CA LYS A 198 -18.62 0.13 -41.98
C LYS A 198 -17.37 -0.70 -41.71
N ARG A 199 -16.17 -0.12 -41.92
CA ARG A 199 -14.88 -0.80 -41.66
C ARG A 199 -14.71 -1.18 -40.19
N ASP A 200 -15.12 -0.31 -39.27
CA ASP A 200 -14.98 -0.60 -37.84
C ASP A 200 -15.98 -1.68 -37.38
N ASN A 201 -17.19 -1.74 -37.96
CA ASN A 201 -18.11 -2.86 -37.77
C ASN A 201 -17.60 -4.19 -38.37
N GLU A 202 -16.90 -4.16 -39.51
CA GLU A 202 -16.26 -5.35 -40.10
C GLU A 202 -15.12 -5.87 -39.22
N LYS A 203 -14.27 -4.99 -38.66
CA LYS A 203 -13.26 -5.37 -37.66
C LYS A 203 -13.87 -5.96 -36.39
N LEU A 204 -14.99 -5.41 -35.91
CA LEU A 204 -15.70 -5.96 -34.74
C LEU A 204 -16.26 -7.36 -35.01
N LYS A 205 -16.80 -7.62 -36.22
CA LYS A 205 -17.24 -8.97 -36.62
C LYS A 205 -16.08 -9.98 -36.63
N LEU A 206 -14.94 -9.61 -37.21
CA LEU A 206 -13.74 -10.45 -37.19
C LEU A 206 -13.28 -10.72 -35.75
N ARG A 207 -13.18 -9.69 -34.90
CA ARG A 207 -12.77 -9.89 -33.50
C ARG A 207 -13.74 -10.77 -32.70
N ILE A 208 -15.04 -10.71 -32.99
CA ILE A 208 -16.05 -11.62 -32.39
C ILE A 208 -15.83 -13.06 -32.86
N GLN A 209 -15.41 -13.28 -34.11
CA GLN A 209 -15.07 -14.60 -34.64
C GLN A 209 -13.79 -15.15 -33.99
N ASP A 210 -12.74 -14.33 -33.86
CA ASP A 210 -11.51 -14.71 -33.14
C ASP A 210 -11.82 -15.09 -31.69
N LEU A 211 -12.62 -14.29 -30.97
CA LEU A 211 -12.99 -14.54 -29.58
C LEU A 211 -13.81 -15.84 -29.40
N LYS A 212 -14.59 -16.25 -30.41
CA LYS A 212 -15.27 -17.55 -30.40
C LYS A 212 -14.26 -18.69 -30.53
N GLN A 213 -13.33 -18.60 -31.48
CA GLN A 213 -12.26 -19.59 -31.66
C GLN A 213 -11.37 -19.69 -30.40
N GLU A 214 -10.98 -18.55 -29.82
CA GLU A 214 -10.27 -18.50 -28.52
C GLU A 214 -11.08 -19.26 -27.45
N SER A 215 -12.40 -19.04 -27.35
CA SER A 215 -13.26 -19.73 -26.36
C SER A 215 -13.38 -21.25 -26.59
N GLU A 216 -13.43 -21.70 -27.85
CA GLU A 216 -13.47 -23.11 -28.22
C GLU A 216 -12.15 -23.81 -27.82
N THR A 217 -11.00 -23.20 -28.13
CA THR A 217 -9.69 -23.76 -27.73
C THR A 217 -9.52 -23.85 -26.20
N ILE A 218 -10.08 -22.91 -25.44
CA ILE A 218 -10.07 -22.95 -23.97
C ILE A 218 -10.94 -24.10 -23.45
N ASN A 219 -12.11 -24.33 -24.06
CA ASN A 219 -12.98 -25.44 -23.68
C ASN A 219 -12.34 -26.80 -23.97
N ASP A 220 -11.63 -26.96 -25.09
CA ASP A 220 -10.86 -28.16 -25.41
C ASP A 220 -9.69 -28.38 -24.44
N GLN A 221 -8.98 -27.31 -24.07
CA GLN A 221 -7.94 -27.37 -23.03
C GLN A 221 -8.52 -27.83 -21.68
N LEU A 222 -9.65 -27.28 -21.24
CA LEU A 222 -10.35 -27.70 -20.03
C LEU A 222 -10.81 -29.16 -20.09
N ALA A 223 -11.35 -29.61 -21.23
CA ALA A 223 -11.72 -31.01 -21.44
C ALA A 223 -10.50 -31.94 -21.35
N SER A 224 -9.35 -31.54 -21.89
CA SER A 224 -8.10 -32.30 -21.79
C SER A 224 -7.57 -32.36 -20.35
N ALA A 225 -7.66 -31.27 -19.59
CA ALA A 225 -7.26 -31.20 -18.19
C ALA A 225 -8.12 -32.12 -17.31
N ASN A 226 -9.44 -32.12 -17.51
CA ASN A 226 -10.37 -33.00 -16.81
C ASN A 226 -10.09 -34.49 -17.07
N ARG A 227 -9.72 -34.87 -18.31
CA ARG A 227 -9.28 -36.25 -18.63
C ARG A 227 -7.97 -36.65 -17.95
N ASN A 228 -7.11 -35.70 -17.62
CA ASN A 228 -5.88 -35.96 -16.88
C ASN A 228 -6.11 -36.02 -15.36
N LEU A 229 -7.08 -35.24 -14.84
CA LEU A 229 -7.51 -35.32 -13.44
C LEU A 229 -8.12 -36.69 -13.12
N THR A 230 -9.05 -37.20 -13.95
CA THR A 230 -9.65 -38.53 -13.72
C THR A 230 -8.62 -39.67 -13.77
N LYS A 231 -7.57 -39.57 -14.60
CA LYS A 231 -6.43 -40.51 -14.59
C LYS A 231 -5.61 -40.43 -13.28
N LYS A 232 -5.39 -39.22 -12.74
CA LYS A 232 -4.74 -39.03 -11.43
C LYS A 232 -5.60 -39.65 -10.31
N ASP A 233 -6.91 -39.44 -10.33
CA ASP A 233 -7.84 -39.99 -9.34
C ASP A 233 -7.87 -41.53 -9.37
N GLN A 234 -7.88 -42.14 -10.57
CA GLN A 234 -7.74 -43.59 -10.73
C GLN A 234 -6.40 -44.12 -10.17
N THR A 235 -5.31 -43.37 -10.31
CA THR A 235 -4.00 -43.72 -9.74
C THR A 235 -4.01 -43.60 -8.21
N ILE A 236 -4.63 -42.55 -7.67
CA ILE A 236 -4.83 -42.37 -6.22
C ILE A 236 -5.70 -43.50 -5.64
N ALA A 237 -6.76 -43.90 -6.33
CA ALA A 237 -7.60 -45.03 -5.93
C ALA A 237 -6.82 -46.35 -5.86
N LYS A 238 -5.97 -46.63 -6.86
CA LYS A 238 -5.07 -47.79 -6.84
C LYS A 238 -4.11 -47.75 -5.65
N LEU A 239 -3.47 -46.60 -5.39
CA LEU A 239 -2.55 -46.43 -4.26
C LEU A 239 -3.26 -46.60 -2.90
N ARG A 240 -4.49 -46.10 -2.75
CA ARG A 240 -5.30 -46.30 -1.53
C ARG A 240 -5.54 -47.78 -1.26
N LYS A 241 -5.93 -48.54 -2.29
CA LYS A 241 -6.12 -49.99 -2.17
C LYS A 241 -4.83 -50.72 -1.75
N THR A 242 -3.68 -50.32 -2.31
CA THR A 242 -2.37 -50.88 -1.92
C THR A 242 -1.95 -50.51 -0.48
N ILE A 243 -2.43 -49.38 0.06
CA ILE A 243 -2.23 -49.02 1.47
C ILE A 243 -3.12 -49.90 2.36
N GLU A 244 -4.40 -50.03 2.04
CA GLU A 244 -5.36 -50.88 2.74
C GLU A 244 -4.92 -52.36 2.77
N GLU A 245 -4.43 -52.89 1.65
CA GLU A 245 -3.82 -54.22 1.55
C GLU A 245 -2.56 -54.39 2.44
N LYS A 246 -1.81 -53.31 2.70
CA LYS A 246 -0.67 -53.31 3.63
C LYS A 246 -1.10 -53.21 5.09
N ASP A 247 -2.11 -52.41 5.40
CA ASP A 247 -2.62 -52.25 6.76
C ASP A 247 -3.22 -53.57 7.27
N ILE A 248 -4.01 -54.26 6.44
CA ILE A 248 -4.53 -55.63 6.72
C ILE A 248 -3.38 -56.63 6.93
N ARG A 249 -2.29 -56.52 6.16
CA ARG A 249 -1.10 -57.37 6.32
C ARG A 249 -0.36 -57.09 7.63
N MET A 250 -0.29 -55.83 8.07
CA MET A 250 0.31 -55.44 9.35
C MET A 250 -0.51 -55.94 10.53
N GLU A 251 -1.83 -55.74 10.51
CA GLU A 251 -2.74 -56.25 11.54
C GLU A 251 -2.65 -57.78 11.70
N LYS A 252 -2.55 -58.51 10.58
CA LYS A 252 -2.35 -59.97 10.59
C LYS A 252 -0.99 -60.40 11.16
N LEU A 253 0.05 -59.56 11.04
CA LEU A 253 1.36 -59.81 11.66
C LEU A 253 1.35 -59.50 13.16
N GLU A 254 0.57 -58.51 13.61
CA GLU A 254 0.36 -58.23 15.03
C GLU A 254 -0.40 -59.36 15.72
N GLN A 255 -1.49 -59.87 15.10
CA GLN A 255 -2.21 -61.04 15.61
C GLN A 255 -1.33 -62.30 15.72
N ILE A 256 -0.35 -62.48 14.82
CA ILE A 256 0.63 -63.58 14.92
C ILE A 256 1.58 -63.36 16.11
N ARG A 257 2.04 -62.13 16.34
CA ARG A 257 2.91 -61.79 17.48
C ARG A 257 2.21 -62.05 18.82
N ASP A 258 0.96 -61.64 18.95
CA ASP A 258 0.23 -61.78 20.20
C ASP A 258 -0.03 -63.26 20.55
N ASN A 259 -0.32 -64.10 19.54
CA ASN A 259 -0.48 -65.55 19.72
C ASN A 259 0.83 -66.26 20.14
N VAL A 260 2.01 -65.73 19.78
CA VAL A 260 3.31 -66.28 20.22
C VAL A 260 3.60 -65.93 21.69
N SER A 261 3.00 -64.87 22.23
CA SER A 261 3.29 -64.37 23.59
C SER A 261 2.56 -65.12 24.72
N VAL A 262 1.67 -66.08 24.41
CA VAL A 262 0.81 -66.77 25.41
C VAL A 262 1.23 -68.24 25.62
N GLY A 263 2.27 -68.71 24.93
CA GLY A 263 2.56 -70.14 24.75
C GLY A 263 3.80 -70.72 25.43
N SER A 264 4.16 -70.33 26.66
CA SER A 264 5.02 -71.16 27.55
C SER A 264 5.20 -70.54 28.95
N ASN A 265 4.55 -71.10 29.96
CA ASN A 265 4.87 -70.96 31.38
C ASN A 265 4.53 -72.28 32.07
N ASP A 266 5.53 -73.10 32.38
CA ASP A 266 5.40 -74.25 33.27
C ASP A 266 6.63 -74.28 34.20
N GLU A 267 6.38 -74.43 35.50
CA GLU A 267 7.41 -74.57 36.53
C GLU A 267 7.98 -76.01 36.56
N ILE A 268 9.18 -76.20 37.11
CA ILE A 268 9.52 -77.14 38.22
C ILE A 268 11.01 -77.58 38.23
N HIS A 269 11.62 -77.47 39.42
CA HIS A 269 12.82 -78.14 39.96
C HIS A 269 14.24 -77.89 39.40
N SER A 270 15.15 -77.66 40.35
CA SER A 270 16.58 -78.01 40.28
C SER A 270 16.87 -79.17 41.24
N PRO A 271 17.83 -80.05 40.91
CA PRO A 271 18.93 -80.30 41.85
C PRO A 271 20.34 -80.31 41.18
N PRO A 272 21.44 -80.28 41.97
CA PRO A 272 22.84 -80.09 41.50
C PRO A 272 23.65 -81.42 41.60
N PRO A 273 25.01 -81.50 41.67
CA PRO A 273 26.09 -80.51 41.45
C PRO A 273 27.32 -81.01 40.61
N ARG A 274 28.30 -80.12 40.33
CA ARG A 274 29.73 -80.40 39.97
C ARG A 274 29.96 -81.20 38.65
N GLU A 275 31.09 -81.11 37.93
CA GLU A 275 32.48 -80.85 38.34
C GLU A 275 33.32 -80.12 37.24
N LYS A 276 34.66 -80.20 37.31
CA LYS A 276 35.64 -79.24 36.73
C LYS A 276 36.19 -79.64 35.35
N ARG A 277 36.94 -78.68 34.76
CA ARG A 277 37.94 -78.75 33.65
C ARG A 277 37.37 -78.41 32.26
N SER A 278 38.08 -77.71 31.37
CA SER A 278 39.28 -76.84 31.47
C SER A 278 39.61 -76.24 30.10
N ALA A 279 40.12 -74.99 30.04
CA ALA A 279 40.82 -74.40 28.88
C ALA A 279 39.97 -74.18 27.59
N GLN A 280 40.26 -73.22 26.69
CA GLN A 280 41.09 -72.00 26.72
C GLN A 280 40.78 -71.19 25.44
N MET A 281 40.99 -69.86 25.43
CA MET A 281 41.17 -69.01 24.22
C MET A 281 39.92 -68.83 23.31
N THR A 282 39.70 -67.76 22.54
CA THR A 282 40.28 -66.39 22.34
C THR A 282 39.27 -65.64 21.44
N ASP A 283 38.90 -64.36 21.54
CA ASP A 283 39.08 -63.24 22.49
C ASP A 283 37.91 -62.23 22.24
N GLY A 284 37.80 -61.12 22.98
CA GLY A 284 36.98 -59.96 22.54
C GLY A 284 36.05 -59.27 23.56
N GLU A 285 36.50 -59.05 24.79
CA GLU A 285 36.03 -57.93 25.64
C GLU A 285 36.39 -56.57 24.96
N GLU A 286 35.74 -55.43 25.17
CA GLU A 286 34.82 -54.98 26.24
C GLU A 286 34.04 -53.71 25.77
N ASP A 287 33.01 -53.31 26.53
CA ASP A 287 32.61 -51.91 26.82
C ASP A 287 32.05 -50.92 25.76
N ASN A 288 31.12 -50.00 26.09
CA ASN A 288 30.12 -50.00 27.18
C ASN A 288 28.96 -48.98 26.94
N GLU A 289 27.83 -49.22 27.62
CA GLU A 289 26.85 -48.28 28.21
C GLU A 289 26.09 -47.14 27.44
N HIS A 290 24.75 -47.23 27.59
CA HIS A 290 23.77 -46.19 27.95
C HIS A 290 23.64 -44.84 27.19
N SER A 291 22.42 -44.54 26.72
CA SER A 291 21.47 -43.73 27.53
C SER A 291 20.09 -43.53 26.86
N SER A 292 19.15 -42.99 27.64
CA SER A 292 17.70 -42.93 27.42
C SER A 292 17.20 -41.81 26.51
N PHE A 293 15.99 -41.97 25.92
CA PHE A 293 15.10 -40.83 25.66
C PHE A 293 13.60 -41.22 25.61
N SER A 294 12.75 -40.39 26.21
CA SER A 294 11.30 -40.63 26.39
C SER A 294 10.44 -40.10 25.23
N PRO A 295 9.20 -40.61 25.03
CA PRO A 295 8.33 -40.20 23.93
C PRO A 295 7.44 -38.99 24.26
N MET A 296 7.19 -38.08 23.30
CA MET A 296 6.16 -37.04 23.43
C MET A 296 5.33 -36.75 22.16
N LYS A 297 4.02 -37.00 22.32
CA LYS A 297 2.85 -36.23 21.83
C LYS A 297 2.71 -35.89 20.32
N LYS A 298 1.73 -36.57 19.69
CA LYS A 298 0.98 -36.06 18.53
C LYS A 298 0.36 -34.69 18.86
N VAL A 299 0.49 -33.72 17.97
CA VAL A 299 -0.31 -32.48 17.95
C VAL A 299 -1.18 -32.47 16.69
N GLN A 300 -2.46 -32.12 16.84
CA GLN A 300 -3.44 -32.11 15.76
C GLN A 300 -3.12 -31.04 14.70
N LYS A 301 -3.28 -31.43 13.43
CA LYS A 301 -2.98 -30.60 12.26
C LYS A 301 -4.20 -29.76 11.87
N LEU A 302 -4.29 -28.54 12.38
CA LEU A 302 -5.18 -27.51 11.83
C LEU A 302 -4.44 -26.75 10.71
N SER A 303 -4.75 -27.05 9.45
CA SER A 303 -4.31 -26.23 8.30
C SER A 303 -5.49 -25.56 7.62
N SER A 304 -5.55 -24.24 7.76
CA SER A 304 -6.35 -23.36 6.91
C SER A 304 -5.97 -23.49 5.43
N HIS A 305 -6.91 -23.18 4.53
CA HIS A 305 -6.66 -22.97 3.10
C HIS A 305 -5.36 -22.18 2.83
N TYR A 306 -4.58 -22.66 1.86
CA TYR A 306 -3.58 -21.89 1.14
C TYR A 306 -3.68 -22.20 -0.36
N ASP A 307 -3.50 -21.17 -1.18
CA ASP A 307 -3.61 -21.24 -2.64
C ASP A 307 -2.54 -22.17 -3.26
N ASN A 308 -2.97 -22.92 -4.28
CA ASN A 308 -2.08 -23.80 -5.04
C ASN A 308 -1.14 -22.99 -5.95
N ASN A 309 0.14 -22.92 -5.59
CA ASN A 309 1.23 -22.61 -6.52
C ASN A 309 2.22 -23.79 -6.49
N GLU A 310 2.28 -24.59 -7.57
CA GLU A 310 3.02 -25.86 -7.58
C GLU A 310 4.56 -25.70 -7.42
N ASP A 311 5.11 -24.49 -7.61
CA ASP A 311 6.54 -24.17 -7.47
C ASP A 311 7.08 -24.18 -6.02
N ASP A 312 6.21 -24.07 -5.01
CA ASP A 312 6.67 -23.98 -3.62
C ASP A 312 7.06 -25.36 -3.02
N HIS A 313 6.71 -26.47 -3.69
CA HIS A 313 7.05 -27.83 -3.23
C HIS A 313 8.51 -28.26 -3.49
N LYS A 314 9.28 -27.53 -4.32
CA LYS A 314 10.74 -27.73 -4.46
C LYS A 314 11.57 -26.94 -3.45
N GLN A 315 10.95 -26.02 -2.70
CA GLN A 315 11.65 -25.15 -1.74
C GLN A 315 12.19 -25.83 -0.46
N PRO A 316 11.64 -26.93 0.11
CA PRO A 316 12.15 -27.46 1.38
C PRO A 316 13.59 -27.95 1.28
N PHE A 317 13.96 -28.62 0.18
CA PHE A 317 15.32 -29.12 -0.07
C PHE A 317 16.39 -28.01 0.02
N ILE A 318 16.12 -26.84 -0.56
CA ILE A 318 17.09 -25.73 -0.60
C ILE A 318 17.22 -25.09 0.79
N LEU A 319 16.12 -24.96 1.53
CA LEU A 319 16.13 -24.43 2.89
C LEU A 319 16.87 -25.35 3.87
N GLU A 320 16.65 -26.66 3.79
CA GLU A 320 17.31 -27.65 4.65
C GLU A 320 18.81 -27.73 4.35
N TYR A 321 19.19 -27.78 3.07
CA TYR A 321 20.59 -27.77 2.68
C TYR A 321 21.31 -26.47 3.10
N LEU A 322 20.66 -25.31 2.98
CA LEU A 322 21.20 -24.04 3.51
C LEU A 322 21.37 -24.03 5.03
N LYS A 323 20.44 -24.64 5.79
CA LYS A 323 20.60 -24.78 7.25
C LYS A 323 21.79 -25.66 7.60
N GLN A 324 21.98 -26.78 6.88
CA GLN A 324 23.13 -27.65 7.07
C GLN A 324 24.44 -26.92 6.77
N GLN A 325 24.51 -26.16 5.67
CA GLN A 325 25.69 -25.36 5.35
C GLN A 325 25.94 -24.24 6.38
N LEU A 326 24.90 -23.56 6.89
CA LEU A 326 25.07 -22.58 7.97
C LEU A 326 25.57 -23.20 9.28
N LEU A 327 25.17 -24.43 9.60
CA LEU A 327 25.69 -25.18 10.76
C LEU A 327 27.15 -25.58 10.57
N GLU A 328 27.54 -25.99 9.35
CA GLU A 328 28.94 -26.22 8.98
C GLU A 328 29.78 -24.95 9.19
N LEU A 329 29.26 -23.77 8.80
CA LEU A 329 29.92 -22.49 9.02
C LEU A 329 29.95 -22.05 10.51
N GLU A 330 29.01 -22.45 11.36
CA GLU A 330 29.09 -22.17 12.81
C GLU A 330 30.28 -22.88 13.47
N ASN A 331 30.72 -24.03 12.94
CA ASN A 331 31.90 -24.72 13.43
C ASN A 331 33.21 -23.95 13.17
N ASN A 332 33.24 -23.07 12.17
CA ASN A 332 34.39 -22.21 11.91
C ASN A 332 34.53 -21.14 13.02
N ALA A 333 35.71 -21.08 13.64
CA ALA A 333 35.99 -20.19 14.77
C ALA A 333 35.66 -18.71 14.49
N HIS A 334 35.80 -18.28 13.23
CA HIS A 334 35.55 -16.90 12.80
C HIS A 334 34.06 -16.49 12.82
N PHE A 335 33.13 -17.46 12.76
CA PHE A 335 31.68 -17.20 12.67
C PHE A 335 30.88 -17.67 13.88
N LYS A 336 31.42 -18.63 14.64
CA LYS A 336 30.78 -19.27 15.81
C LYS A 336 30.08 -18.31 16.77
N GLY A 337 30.73 -17.21 17.12
CA GLY A 337 30.17 -16.21 18.04
C GLY A 337 29.04 -15.35 17.45
N GLN A 338 28.93 -15.26 16.12
CA GLN A 338 28.00 -14.39 15.42
C GLN A 338 26.81 -15.14 14.83
N LEU A 339 27.02 -16.36 14.31
CA LEU A 339 25.96 -17.17 13.69
C LEU A 339 25.03 -17.85 14.70
N ARG A 340 25.50 -18.19 15.91
CA ARG A 340 24.73 -18.90 16.94
C ARG A 340 23.38 -18.27 17.28
N GLU A 341 23.28 -16.95 17.23
CA GLU A 341 22.03 -16.20 17.49
C GLU A 341 21.15 -15.97 16.24
N LEU A 342 21.62 -16.38 15.07
CA LEU A 342 21.02 -16.07 13.78
C LEU A 342 20.30 -17.30 13.24
N TYR A 343 19.12 -17.06 12.66
CA TYR A 343 18.35 -18.08 11.99
C TYR A 343 17.69 -17.50 10.75
N ILE A 344 17.44 -18.35 9.77
CA ILE A 344 16.76 -18.01 8.53
C ILE A 344 15.30 -18.46 8.59
N THR A 345 14.40 -17.67 8.01
CA THR A 345 12.96 -17.96 7.96
C THR A 345 12.60 -18.85 6.77
N GLY A 346 13.34 -18.74 5.67
CA GLY A 346 13.11 -19.49 4.45
C GLY A 346 14.20 -19.22 3.42
N ALA A 347 14.13 -19.92 2.29
CA ALA A 347 15.00 -19.69 1.14
C ALA A 347 14.18 -19.88 -0.14
N LYS A 348 14.58 -19.21 -1.22
CA LYS A 348 13.98 -19.36 -2.55
C LYS A 348 15.03 -19.22 -3.63
N ARG A 349 15.17 -20.24 -4.49
CA ARG A 349 15.96 -20.14 -5.73
C ARG A 349 15.13 -19.44 -6.80
N ILE A 350 15.74 -18.49 -7.51
CA ILE A 350 15.14 -17.77 -8.63
C ILE A 350 16.02 -17.93 -9.86
N GLU A 351 15.40 -18.33 -10.97
CA GLU A 351 16.01 -18.35 -12.29
C GLU A 351 15.95 -16.95 -12.91
N LEU A 352 17.11 -16.47 -13.37
CA LEU A 352 17.31 -15.09 -13.83
C LEU A 352 17.18 -14.94 -15.35
N GLY A 353 17.20 -16.06 -16.08
CA GLY A 353 17.50 -16.11 -17.51
C GLY A 353 18.96 -16.52 -17.76
N GLU A 354 19.32 -16.76 -19.02
CA GLU A 354 20.70 -17.06 -19.45
C GLU A 354 21.37 -18.27 -18.74
N GLY A 355 20.57 -19.23 -18.25
CA GLY A 355 21.07 -20.36 -17.46
C GLY A 355 21.56 -20.01 -16.04
N ARG A 356 21.46 -18.73 -15.63
CA ARG A 356 21.90 -18.27 -14.31
C ARG A 356 20.74 -18.32 -13.30
N SER A 357 21.04 -18.73 -12.07
CA SER A 357 20.11 -18.68 -10.94
C SER A 357 20.74 -18.02 -9.72
N ALA A 358 19.92 -17.30 -8.95
CA ALA A 358 20.30 -16.75 -7.65
C ALA A 358 19.54 -17.43 -6.53
N ILE A 359 20.13 -17.44 -5.33
CA ILE A 359 19.53 -17.95 -4.11
C ILE A 359 19.17 -16.77 -3.21
N ILE A 360 17.90 -16.66 -2.86
CA ILE A 360 17.39 -15.67 -1.91
C ILE A 360 17.25 -16.34 -0.55
N ILE A 361 17.84 -15.74 0.48
CA ILE A 361 17.73 -16.21 1.87
C ILE A 361 16.86 -15.20 2.64
N TYR A 362 15.73 -15.67 3.16
CA TYR A 362 14.79 -14.85 3.92
C TYR A 362 15.16 -14.82 5.40
N ILE A 363 15.42 -13.62 5.91
CA ILE A 363 15.91 -13.33 7.26
C ILE A 363 14.78 -12.71 8.10
N PRO A 364 14.62 -13.07 9.39
CA PRO A 364 13.70 -12.38 10.29
C PRO A 364 14.06 -10.89 10.39
N VAL A 365 13.10 -10.00 10.16
CA VAL A 365 13.34 -8.54 10.14
C VAL A 365 14.14 -7.99 11.35
N PRO A 366 13.92 -8.45 12.60
CA PRO A 366 14.73 -8.00 13.74
C PRO A 366 16.22 -8.34 13.66
N LYS A 367 16.60 -9.40 12.93
CA LYS A 367 17.98 -9.91 12.85
C LYS A 367 18.77 -9.36 11.64
N ILE A 368 18.14 -8.60 10.73
CA ILE A 368 18.81 -8.04 9.52
C ILE A 368 20.11 -7.29 9.87
N LYS A 369 20.09 -6.43 10.89
CA LYS A 369 21.27 -5.65 11.31
C LYS A 369 22.44 -6.53 11.79
N ASN A 370 22.14 -7.69 12.36
CA ASN A 370 23.17 -8.64 12.79
C ASN A 370 23.73 -9.40 11.59
N PHE A 371 22.89 -9.79 10.64
CA PHE A 371 23.32 -10.37 9.36
C PHE A 371 24.17 -9.38 8.53
N GLN A 372 23.87 -8.08 8.56
CA GLN A 372 24.67 -7.04 7.89
C GLN A 372 26.13 -7.03 8.38
N ARG A 373 26.36 -7.17 9.70
CA ARG A 373 27.72 -7.21 10.28
C ARG A 373 28.60 -8.35 9.75
N VAL A 374 27.98 -9.47 9.34
CA VAL A 374 28.69 -10.68 8.86
C VAL A 374 28.56 -10.89 7.36
N HIS A 375 27.86 -9.99 6.68
CA HIS A 375 27.33 -10.20 5.32
C HIS A 375 28.44 -10.50 4.30
N GLN A 376 29.51 -9.71 4.28
CA GLN A 376 30.55 -9.83 3.26
C GLN A 376 31.20 -11.23 3.28
N SER A 377 31.62 -11.68 4.47
CA SER A 377 32.23 -13.00 4.65
C SER A 377 31.22 -14.12 4.43
N LEU A 378 30.03 -14.03 5.03
CA LEU A 378 28.98 -15.05 4.93
C LEU A 378 28.50 -15.26 3.48
N VAL A 379 28.23 -14.17 2.75
CA VAL A 379 27.81 -14.25 1.34
C VAL A 379 28.95 -14.81 0.50
N SER A 380 30.21 -14.40 0.72
CA SER A 380 31.36 -14.92 -0.02
C SER A 380 31.56 -16.44 0.16
N GLU A 381 31.34 -16.96 1.36
CA GLU A 381 31.44 -18.41 1.62
C GLU A 381 30.27 -19.19 1.01
N LEU A 382 29.04 -18.68 1.14
CA LEU A 382 27.88 -19.31 0.50
C LEU A 382 28.01 -19.26 -1.03
N GLU A 383 28.44 -18.16 -1.62
CA GLU A 383 28.63 -18.06 -3.08
C GLU A 383 29.69 -19.06 -3.60
N LYS A 384 30.78 -19.29 -2.85
CA LYS A 384 31.77 -20.33 -3.15
C LYS A 384 31.21 -21.76 -3.04
N LYS A 385 30.32 -22.02 -2.07
CA LYS A 385 29.68 -23.34 -1.89
C LYS A 385 28.60 -23.62 -2.96
N PHE A 386 27.85 -22.60 -3.36
CA PHE A 386 26.69 -22.74 -4.24
C PHE A 386 26.97 -22.44 -5.73
N ASN A 387 28.12 -21.83 -6.06
CA ASN A 387 28.48 -21.36 -7.41
C ASN A 387 27.39 -20.48 -8.06
N GLN A 388 26.64 -19.75 -7.23
CA GLN A 388 25.46 -18.96 -7.59
C GLN A 388 25.44 -17.70 -6.73
N THR A 389 24.92 -16.59 -7.26
CA THR A 389 24.79 -15.35 -6.47
C THR A 389 23.81 -15.55 -5.31
N VAL A 390 24.23 -15.24 -4.09
CA VAL A 390 23.42 -15.37 -2.88
C VAL A 390 23.01 -13.98 -2.40
N VAL A 391 21.71 -13.78 -2.14
CA VAL A 391 21.15 -12.49 -1.74
C VAL A 391 20.34 -12.62 -0.46
N LEU A 392 20.67 -11.78 0.53
CA LEU A 392 20.04 -11.77 1.84
C LEU A 392 18.87 -10.78 1.87
N LEU A 393 17.66 -11.22 2.23
CA LEU A 393 16.46 -10.38 2.26
C LEU A 393 15.67 -10.50 3.55
N GLY A 394 15.25 -9.38 4.12
CA GLY A 394 14.31 -9.34 5.22
C GLY A 394 12.90 -9.84 4.84
N GLN A 395 12.40 -10.84 5.56
CA GLN A 395 11.05 -11.41 5.40
C GLN A 395 9.96 -10.42 5.84
N ARG A 396 9.54 -9.56 4.93
CA ARG A 396 8.59 -8.45 5.20
C ARG A 396 7.17 -8.80 4.76
N ARG A 397 6.23 -8.78 5.71
CA ARG A 397 4.79 -8.96 5.44
C ARG A 397 4.13 -7.66 4.98
N ILE A 398 3.64 -7.64 3.75
CA ILE A 398 2.74 -6.60 3.24
C ILE A 398 1.31 -6.87 3.75
N LEU A 399 0.65 -5.87 4.30
CA LEU A 399 -0.79 -5.95 4.62
C LEU A 399 -1.63 -5.43 3.43
N PRO A 400 -2.91 -5.78 3.28
CA PRO A 400 -3.79 -5.14 2.29
C PRO A 400 -4.01 -3.66 2.65
N LYS A 401 -4.37 -2.82 1.66
CA LYS A 401 -4.83 -1.44 1.93
C LYS A 401 -6.26 -1.55 2.48
N PRO A 402 -6.57 -1.00 3.67
CA PRO A 402 -7.95 -0.98 4.13
C PRO A 402 -8.78 -0.16 3.15
N THR A 403 -9.80 -0.80 2.56
CA THR A 403 -10.77 -0.16 1.68
C THR A 403 -12.13 -0.12 2.39
N ARG A 404 -13.04 0.76 1.95
CA ARG A 404 -14.41 0.85 2.51
C ARG A 404 -15.18 -0.48 2.41
N LYS A 405 -14.83 -1.35 1.46
CA LYS A 405 -15.44 -2.67 1.21
C LYS A 405 -14.72 -3.84 1.92
N SER A 406 -13.74 -3.59 2.80
CA SER A 406 -13.03 -4.65 3.51
C SER A 406 -13.98 -5.40 4.45
N LYS A 407 -14.25 -6.68 4.18
CA LYS A 407 -15.10 -7.55 5.02
C LYS A 407 -14.63 -7.59 6.48
N THR A 408 -13.31 -7.53 6.69
CA THR A 408 -12.69 -7.39 8.01
C THR A 408 -12.08 -6.00 8.11
N GLN A 409 -12.70 -5.12 8.90
CA GLN A 409 -12.08 -3.86 9.32
C GLN A 409 -11.04 -4.20 10.39
N SER A 410 -9.76 -3.93 10.13
CA SER A 410 -8.71 -4.14 11.13
C SER A 410 -8.88 -3.16 12.28
N LYS A 411 -9.15 -3.65 13.50
CA LYS A 411 -9.33 -2.81 14.71
C LYS A 411 -8.16 -1.84 14.93
N GLN A 412 -6.94 -2.24 14.55
CA GLN A 412 -5.73 -1.42 14.60
C GLN A 412 -5.42 -0.80 13.22
N LYS A 413 -4.94 0.46 13.23
CA LYS A 413 -4.40 1.16 12.06
C LYS A 413 -3.24 0.38 11.44
N ARG A 414 -3.25 0.19 10.10
CA ARG A 414 -2.12 -0.41 9.36
C ARG A 414 -0.83 0.38 9.60
N PRO A 415 0.26 -0.24 10.08
CA PRO A 415 1.53 0.44 10.29
C PRO A 415 2.25 0.72 8.96
N ARG A 416 2.98 1.85 8.89
CA ARG A 416 3.61 2.34 7.64
C ARG A 416 4.67 1.38 7.09
N ASN A 417 5.43 0.71 7.95
CA ASN A 417 6.43 -0.29 7.55
C ASN A 417 5.84 -1.52 6.85
N ARG A 418 4.56 -1.83 7.04
CA ARG A 418 3.83 -2.89 6.32
C ARG A 418 3.06 -2.33 5.12
N THR A 419 3.42 -1.15 4.58
CA THR A 419 2.89 -0.62 3.32
C THR A 419 3.58 -1.23 2.10
N LEU A 420 2.86 -1.42 0.99
CA LEU A 420 3.44 -1.96 -0.25
C LEU A 420 4.68 -1.14 -0.67
N THR A 421 4.55 0.18 -0.72
CA THR A 421 5.65 1.10 -1.07
C THR A 421 6.84 0.93 -0.13
N ALA A 422 6.64 1.05 1.19
CA ALA A 422 7.74 0.97 2.16
C ALA A 422 8.42 -0.42 2.18
N VAL A 423 7.68 -1.50 1.93
CA VAL A 423 8.28 -2.85 1.80
C VAL A 423 9.10 -2.96 0.52
N HIS A 424 8.62 -2.44 -0.62
CA HIS A 424 9.38 -2.46 -1.87
C HIS A 424 10.65 -1.60 -1.79
N ASP A 425 10.59 -0.45 -1.12
CA ASP A 425 11.77 0.39 -0.88
C ASP A 425 12.75 -0.32 0.07
N ALA A 426 12.27 -0.97 1.13
CA ALA A 426 13.13 -1.71 2.06
C ALA A 426 13.73 -2.99 1.45
N ILE A 427 13.03 -3.68 0.54
CA ILE A 427 13.61 -4.78 -0.25
C ILE A 427 14.74 -4.24 -1.15
N LEU A 428 14.55 -3.08 -1.77
CA LEU A 428 15.57 -2.47 -2.61
C LEU A 428 16.87 -2.19 -1.83
N HIS A 429 16.78 -1.67 -0.60
CA HIS A 429 17.94 -1.46 0.28
C HIS A 429 18.63 -2.76 0.69
N ASP A 430 17.88 -3.83 1.00
CA ASP A 430 18.49 -5.12 1.36
C ASP A 430 19.22 -5.77 0.17
N LEU A 431 18.67 -5.67 -1.05
CA LEU A 431 19.27 -6.28 -2.24
C LEU A 431 20.67 -5.75 -2.56
N VAL A 432 20.89 -4.45 -2.38
CA VAL A 432 22.11 -3.77 -2.84
C VAL A 432 23.19 -3.68 -1.76
N TYR A 433 22.90 -4.10 -0.53
CA TYR A 433 23.89 -4.17 0.55
C TYR A 433 25.10 -5.01 0.09
N PRO A 434 26.36 -4.54 0.28
CA PRO A 434 26.78 -3.45 1.17
C PRO A 434 26.61 -2.01 0.64
N ALA A 435 26.35 -1.81 -0.65
CA ALA A 435 26.25 -0.47 -1.23
C ALA A 435 25.01 0.28 -0.73
N GLU A 436 25.19 1.55 -0.38
CA GLU A 436 24.09 2.43 0.00
C GLU A 436 23.47 3.10 -1.23
N ILE A 437 22.16 3.36 -1.15
CA ILE A 437 21.41 4.04 -2.21
C ILE A 437 21.55 5.54 -1.99
N THR A 438 22.34 6.20 -2.82
CA THR A 438 22.56 7.66 -2.80
C THR A 438 21.34 8.43 -3.32
N GLY A 439 20.58 7.84 -4.24
CA GLY A 439 19.42 8.49 -4.86
C GLY A 439 18.48 7.53 -5.58
N LYS A 440 17.24 7.97 -5.81
CA LYS A 440 16.22 7.19 -6.52
C LYS A 440 15.37 8.10 -7.39
N ARG A 441 15.47 7.95 -8.70
CA ARG A 441 14.71 8.68 -9.72
C ARG A 441 13.70 7.74 -10.36
N ILE A 442 12.53 8.25 -10.74
CA ILE A 442 11.51 7.47 -11.45
C ILE A 442 11.34 8.12 -12.82
N ARG A 443 11.77 7.42 -13.88
CA ARG A 443 11.48 7.81 -15.26
C ARG A 443 10.13 7.20 -15.64
N ILE A 444 9.20 8.05 -16.06
CA ILE A 444 7.95 7.64 -16.69
C ILE A 444 8.21 7.65 -18.20
N LYS A 445 7.92 6.55 -18.90
CA LYS A 445 7.98 6.49 -20.38
C LYS A 445 6.69 7.02 -21.00
N LEU A 446 6.68 7.24 -22.31
CA LEU A 446 5.49 7.67 -23.06
C LEU A 446 4.32 6.68 -22.88
N ASP A 447 4.61 5.38 -22.81
CA ASP A 447 3.64 4.30 -22.54
C ASP A 447 3.08 4.29 -21.10
N GLY A 448 3.43 5.28 -20.26
CA GLY A 448 3.08 5.34 -18.84
C GLY A 448 3.83 4.34 -17.94
N SER A 449 4.66 3.46 -18.52
CA SER A 449 5.50 2.51 -17.78
C SER A 449 6.56 3.25 -16.93
N ARG A 450 6.87 2.71 -15.75
CA ARG A 450 7.77 3.33 -14.76
C ARG A 450 9.06 2.55 -14.62
N LEU A 451 10.18 3.19 -14.96
CA LEU A 451 11.53 2.69 -14.75
C LEU A 451 12.14 3.38 -13.53
N PHE A 452 12.53 2.60 -12.53
CA PHE A 452 13.21 3.11 -11.34
C PHE A 452 14.73 3.14 -11.60
N LYS A 453 15.29 4.34 -11.75
CA LYS A 453 16.75 4.57 -11.79
C LYS A 453 17.24 4.75 -10.35
N VAL A 454 18.05 3.83 -9.87
CA VAL A 454 18.57 3.79 -8.50
C VAL A 454 20.05 4.09 -8.56
N HIS A 455 20.46 5.17 -7.91
CA HIS A 455 21.85 5.55 -7.81
C HIS A 455 22.47 4.86 -6.60
N LEU A 456 23.61 4.19 -6.79
CA LEU A 456 24.38 3.54 -5.73
C LEU A 456 25.62 4.37 -5.38
N ASP A 457 26.23 4.13 -4.23
CA ASP A 457 27.51 4.75 -3.89
C ASP A 457 28.65 4.20 -4.78
N LYS A 458 29.45 5.11 -5.35
CA LYS A 458 30.56 4.79 -6.26
C LYS A 458 31.73 4.11 -5.53
N ASN A 459 31.92 4.38 -4.24
CA ASN A 459 32.99 3.75 -3.45
C ASN A 459 32.88 2.21 -3.39
N GLN A 460 31.67 1.67 -3.56
CA GLN A 460 31.39 0.23 -3.46
C GLN A 460 31.14 -0.43 -4.82
N GLN A 461 31.42 0.28 -5.91
CA GLN A 461 31.19 -0.19 -7.29
C GLN A 461 31.82 -1.57 -7.54
N THR A 462 33.10 -1.75 -7.17
CA THR A 462 33.86 -2.99 -7.40
C THR A 462 33.23 -4.25 -6.80
N LEU A 463 32.49 -4.13 -5.68
CA LEU A 463 31.86 -5.26 -5.00
C LEU A 463 30.47 -5.60 -5.56
N VAL A 464 29.75 -4.59 -6.06
CA VAL A 464 28.32 -4.70 -6.41
C VAL A 464 28.09 -4.78 -7.92
N GLU A 465 28.96 -4.20 -8.74
CA GLU A 465 28.78 -4.09 -10.21
C GLU A 465 28.52 -5.45 -10.87
N ALA A 466 29.31 -6.48 -10.52
CA ALA A 466 29.14 -7.85 -11.03
C ALA A 466 27.76 -8.48 -10.72
N LYS A 467 27.04 -7.98 -9.70
CA LYS A 467 25.74 -8.50 -9.24
C LYS A 467 24.54 -7.68 -9.71
N ILE A 468 24.75 -6.53 -10.38
CA ILE A 468 23.69 -5.60 -10.79
C ILE A 468 22.61 -6.28 -11.64
N GLY A 469 22.99 -7.09 -12.65
CA GLY A 469 22.02 -7.81 -13.49
C GLY A 469 21.14 -8.76 -12.68
N THR A 470 21.73 -9.49 -11.74
CA THR A 470 21.02 -10.36 -10.80
C THR A 470 20.03 -9.57 -9.94
N PHE A 471 20.45 -8.42 -9.38
CA PHE A 471 19.58 -7.59 -8.53
C PHE A 471 18.37 -7.02 -9.29
N GLN A 472 18.55 -6.61 -10.56
CA GLN A 472 17.44 -6.16 -11.41
C GLN A 472 16.42 -7.28 -11.63
N SER A 473 16.87 -8.47 -12.04
CA SER A 473 16.02 -9.63 -12.27
C SER A 473 15.32 -10.13 -10.99
N VAL A 474 16.03 -10.18 -9.86
CA VAL A 474 15.45 -10.54 -8.55
C VAL A 474 14.36 -9.54 -8.14
N TYR A 475 14.65 -8.23 -8.20
CA TYR A 475 13.66 -7.21 -7.81
C TYR A 475 12.43 -7.25 -8.73
N LYS A 476 12.62 -7.47 -10.04
CA LYS A 476 11.54 -7.63 -11.01
C LYS A 476 10.67 -8.85 -10.69
N LYS A 477 11.27 -10.02 -10.40
CA LYS A 477 10.55 -11.25 -10.03
C LYS A 477 9.80 -11.11 -8.70
N LEU A 478 10.36 -10.42 -7.70
CA LEU A 478 9.71 -10.22 -6.40
C LEU A 478 8.62 -9.15 -6.39
N THR A 479 8.74 -8.11 -7.22
CA THR A 479 7.92 -6.89 -7.10
C THR A 479 7.15 -6.46 -8.34
N GLY A 480 7.42 -7.06 -9.50
CA GLY A 480 6.85 -6.69 -10.79
C GLY A 480 7.30 -5.32 -11.32
N LYS A 481 8.36 -4.72 -10.76
CA LYS A 481 8.86 -3.39 -11.12
C LYS A 481 10.23 -3.46 -11.79
N ASP A 482 10.40 -2.74 -12.89
CA ASP A 482 11.69 -2.58 -13.55
C ASP A 482 12.57 -1.57 -12.80
N VAL A 483 13.76 -2.02 -12.40
CA VAL A 483 14.82 -1.21 -11.80
C VAL A 483 16.04 -1.23 -12.70
N HIS A 484 16.74 -0.11 -12.75
CA HIS A 484 18.07 0.01 -13.32
C HIS A 484 18.98 0.67 -12.28
N PHE A 485 20.18 0.13 -12.09
CA PHE A 485 21.16 0.64 -11.11
C PHE A 485 22.25 1.39 -11.85
N GLU A 486 22.61 2.57 -11.35
CA GLU A 486 23.61 3.47 -11.94
C GLU A 486 24.57 3.93 -10.84
N PHE A 487 25.87 4.06 -11.14
CA PHE A 487 26.83 4.75 -10.27
C PHE A 487 26.97 6.18 -10.78
N PRO A 488 26.49 7.20 -10.07
CA PRO A 488 26.69 8.58 -10.48
C PRO A 488 28.17 8.95 -10.28
N ASP A 489 28.71 9.71 -11.22
CA ASP A 489 29.98 10.40 -10.97
C ASP A 489 29.81 11.43 -9.85
N VAL A 490 30.86 11.57 -9.04
CA VAL A 490 30.92 12.62 -8.03
C VAL A 490 30.90 13.95 -8.77
N LEU A 491 29.94 14.81 -8.44
CA LEU A 491 29.94 16.19 -8.90
C LEU A 491 31.09 16.90 -8.19
N ILE A 492 32.18 17.15 -8.92
CA ILE A 492 33.35 17.94 -8.52
C ILE A 492 32.99 19.43 -8.62
#